data_AF-A0A7X3SLL6-F1
#
_entry.id   AF-A0A7X3SLL6-F1
#
_cell.length_a   1.000
_cell.length_b   1.000
_cell.length_c   1.000
_cell.angle_alpha   90.00
_cell.angle_beta   90.00
_cell.angle_gamma   90.00
#
_symmetry.space_group_name_H-M   'P 1'
#
loop_
_entity.id
_entity.type
_entity.pdbx_description
1 polymer ?
#
loop_
_entity_poly.entity_id
_entity_poly.type
_entity_poly.pdbx_seq_one_letter_code
_entity_poly.pdbx_strand_id
1 'polypeptide(L)'
;MEQEQNIILTKIEKYLVIRKWSLYRLAKEAEIQYSSLHSMFEKNTQPTIPTLMKICKGLGITMSDFFSDTILTEFSHCTEDEQELLNTYRELNKKDKKMILSVSKRFAER
;
A
#
# COMPACT_ATOMS: atom_id res chain seq x y z
N MET A 1 17.89 27.66 2.19
CA MET A 1 17.20 26.90 3.24
C MET A 1 16.64 25.67 2.55
N GLU A 2 17.27 24.51 2.73
CA GLU A 2 16.68 23.25 2.27
C GLU A 2 15.35 23.09 3.02
N GLN A 3 14.23 23.04 2.29
CA GLN A 3 12.95 22.77 2.93
C GLN A 3 13.00 21.34 3.45
N GLU A 4 12.85 21.18 4.75
CA GLU A 4 12.76 19.88 5.39
C GLU A 4 11.52 19.16 4.82
N GLN A 5 11.76 18.04 4.14
CA GLN A 5 10.70 17.27 3.48
C GLN A 5 9.72 16.75 4.55
N ASN A 6 8.42 16.89 4.29
CA ASN A 6 7.39 16.45 5.21
C ASN A 6 7.55 14.96 5.51
N ILE A 7 7.68 14.62 6.79
CA ILE A 7 7.93 13.24 7.25
C ILE A 7 6.80 12.27 6.85
N ILE A 8 5.56 12.76 6.79
CA ILE A 8 4.38 11.97 6.42
C ILE A 8 4.42 11.66 4.93
N LEU A 9 4.74 12.66 4.10
CA LEU A 9 4.91 12.46 2.65
C LEU A 9 6.07 11.52 2.35
N THR A 10 7.20 11.69 3.03
CA THR A 10 8.36 10.79 2.93
C THR A 10 7.98 9.34 3.28
N LYS A 11 7.15 9.14 4.30
CA LYS A 11 6.70 7.79 4.68
C LYS A 11 5.75 7.19 3.63
N ILE A 12 4.84 7.99 3.06
CA ILE A 12 4.00 7.55 1.95
C ILE A 12 4.85 7.15 0.74
N GLU A 13 5.89 7.92 0.39
CA GLU A 13 6.81 7.57 -0.69
C GLU A 13 7.51 6.22 -0.46
N LYS A 14 7.93 5.92 0.78
CA LYS A 14 8.52 4.62 1.10
C LYS A 14 7.56 3.46 0.79
N TYR A 15 6.27 3.60 1.12
CA TYR A 15 5.26 2.60 0.74
C TYR A 15 5.13 2.46 -0.78
N LEU A 16 5.16 3.58 -1.52
CA LEU A 16 5.08 3.56 -2.98
C LEU A 16 6.29 2.86 -3.61
N VAL A 17 7.50 3.13 -3.10
CA VAL A 17 8.74 2.50 -3.59
C VAL A 17 8.71 0.99 -3.35
N ILE A 18 8.38 0.55 -2.13
CA ILE A 18 8.32 -0.88 -1.77
C ILE A 18 7.31 -1.62 -2.65
N ARG A 19 6.13 -1.02 -2.87
CA ARG A 19 5.06 -1.64 -3.66
C ARG A 19 5.20 -1.43 -5.16
N LYS A 20 6.18 -0.65 -5.62
CA LYS A 20 6.32 -0.19 -7.02
C LYS A 20 5.06 0.49 -7.54
N TRP A 21 4.41 1.29 -6.69
CA TRP A 21 3.20 2.04 -7.06
C TRP A 21 3.55 3.41 -7.59
N SER A 22 2.84 3.86 -8.62
CA SER A 22 2.85 5.25 -9.03
C SER A 22 1.93 6.08 -8.14
N LEU A 23 2.17 7.40 -8.09
CA LEU A 23 1.29 8.33 -7.37
C LEU A 23 -0.14 8.30 -7.93
N TYR A 24 -0.27 8.08 -9.24
CA TYR A 24 -1.56 7.89 -9.90
C TYR A 24 -2.31 6.66 -9.36
N ARG A 25 -1.61 5.53 -9.19
CA ARG A 25 -2.21 4.32 -8.60
C ARG A 25 -2.70 4.59 -7.18
N LEU A 26 -1.88 5.23 -6.34
CA LEU A 26 -2.30 5.58 -4.98
C LEU A 26 -3.54 6.48 -4.98
N ALA A 27 -3.60 7.49 -5.84
CA ALA A 27 -4.76 8.36 -5.95
C ALA A 27 -6.04 7.57 -6.26
N LYS A 28 -5.95 6.59 -7.17
CA LYS A 28 -7.06 5.71 -7.53
C LYS A 28 -7.50 4.82 -6.35
N GLU A 29 -6.57 4.13 -5.70
CA GLU A 29 -6.88 3.21 -4.59
C GLU A 29 -7.36 3.94 -3.32
N ALA A 30 -6.85 5.15 -3.07
CA ALA A 30 -7.23 5.97 -1.92
C ALA A 30 -8.51 6.80 -2.16
N GLU A 31 -9.10 6.75 -3.37
CA GLU A 31 -10.24 7.58 -3.77
C GLU A 31 -9.97 9.09 -3.55
N ILE A 32 -8.79 9.54 -3.97
CA ILE A 32 -8.35 10.94 -3.93
C ILE A 32 -8.07 11.41 -5.36
N GLN A 33 -8.44 12.65 -5.68
CA GLN A 33 -8.08 13.23 -6.97
C GLN A 33 -6.55 13.30 -7.15
N TYR A 34 -6.06 12.82 -8.28
CA TYR A 34 -4.61 12.82 -8.58
C TYR A 34 -4.00 14.21 -8.48
N SER A 35 -4.67 15.25 -8.99
CA SER A 35 -4.20 16.63 -8.90
C SER A 35 -4.01 17.11 -7.46
N SER A 36 -4.94 16.75 -6.57
CA SER A 36 -4.87 17.08 -5.15
C SER A 36 -3.71 16.36 -4.46
N LEU A 37 -3.53 15.06 -4.74
CA LEU A 37 -2.43 14.28 -4.19
C LEU A 37 -1.09 14.77 -4.74
N HIS A 38 -0.97 15.00 -6.05
CA HIS A 38 0.24 15.52 -6.68
C HIS A 38 0.61 16.91 -6.16
N SER A 39 -0.34 17.83 -6.06
CA SER A 39 -0.11 19.15 -5.48
C SER A 39 0.34 19.07 -4.01
N MET A 40 -0.05 18.03 -3.28
CA MET A 40 0.35 17.84 -1.88
C MET A 40 1.83 17.47 -1.78
N PHE A 41 2.31 16.58 -2.66
CA PHE A 41 3.72 16.23 -2.77
C PHE A 41 4.56 17.40 -3.27
N GLU A 42 4.14 18.06 -4.36
CA GLU A 42 4.84 19.21 -4.93
C GLU A 42 4.99 20.38 -3.96
N LYS A 43 3.93 20.69 -3.19
CA LYS A 43 3.93 21.80 -2.22
C LYS A 43 4.42 21.39 -0.84
N ASN A 44 4.81 20.13 -0.65
CA ASN A 44 5.25 19.57 0.62
C ASN A 44 4.24 19.81 1.78
N THR A 45 2.94 19.74 1.49
CA THR A 45 1.88 20.09 2.46
C THR A 45 1.43 18.87 3.27
N GLN A 46 1.16 19.09 4.56
CA GLN A 46 0.68 18.05 5.48
C GLN A 46 -0.73 17.57 5.09
N PRO A 47 -0.96 16.26 4.82
CA PRO A 47 -2.31 15.73 4.68
C PRO A 47 -3.10 15.92 5.98
N THR A 48 -4.38 16.27 5.84
CA THR A 48 -5.32 16.24 6.97
C THR A 48 -5.54 14.80 7.44
N ILE A 49 -5.99 14.61 8.69
CA ILE A 49 -6.28 13.27 9.22
C ILE A 49 -7.25 12.47 8.31
N PRO A 50 -8.38 13.02 7.83
CA PRO A 50 -9.25 12.29 6.90
C PRO A 50 -8.55 11.91 5.58
N THR A 51 -7.69 12.78 5.06
CA THR A 51 -6.94 12.49 3.84
C THR A 51 -5.91 11.38 4.07
N LEU A 52 -5.21 11.41 5.20
CA LEU A 52 -4.26 10.36 5.57
C LEU A 52 -4.97 9.02 5.80
N MET A 53 -6.15 9.01 6.43
CA MET A 53 -6.97 7.79 6.58
C MET A 53 -7.34 7.18 5.22
N LYS A 54 -7.73 8.01 4.24
CA LYS A 54 -7.98 7.55 2.87
C LYS A 54 -6.73 6.96 2.22
N ILE A 55 -5.58 7.60 2.40
CA ILE A 55 -4.29 7.11 1.89
C ILE A 55 -3.95 5.76 2.53
N CYS A 56 -4.03 5.62 3.86
CA CYS A 56 -3.80 4.36 4.56
C CYS A 56 -4.76 3.26 4.08
N LYS A 57 -6.05 3.59 3.93
CA LYS A 57 -7.05 2.67 3.35
C LYS A 57 -6.67 2.23 1.93
N GLY A 58 -6.28 3.16 1.06
CA GLY A 58 -5.83 2.85 -0.31
C GLY A 58 -4.53 2.06 -0.35
N LEU A 59 -3.67 2.20 0.66
CA LEU A 59 -2.48 1.36 0.86
C LEU A 59 -2.82 0.00 1.52
N GLY A 60 -4.05 -0.21 1.98
CA GLY A 60 -4.45 -1.44 2.68
C GLY A 60 -3.78 -1.60 4.05
N ILE A 61 -3.47 -0.50 4.74
CA ILE A 61 -2.85 -0.48 6.07
C ILE A 61 -3.69 0.33 7.05
N THR A 62 -3.50 0.11 8.35
CA THR A 62 -4.13 0.94 9.38
C THR A 62 -3.32 2.21 9.65
N MET A 63 -3.95 3.19 10.32
CA MET A 63 -3.24 4.37 10.82
C MET A 63 -2.14 4.01 11.83
N SER A 64 -2.37 2.99 12.66
CA SER A 64 -1.38 2.51 13.62
C SER A 64 -0.15 1.95 12.89
N ASP A 65 -0.35 1.20 11.81
CA ASP A 65 0.76 0.69 10.98
C ASP A 65 1.50 1.82 10.30
N PHE A 66 0.77 2.84 9.82
CA PHE A 66 1.40 4.02 9.23
C PHE A 66 2.29 4.77 10.23
N PHE A 67 2.01 4.75 11.53
CA PHE A 67 2.82 5.44 12.53
C PHE A 67 3.83 4.56 13.27
N SER A 68 3.85 3.25 13.05
CA SER A 68 4.84 2.37 13.67
C SER A 68 6.25 2.58 13.10
N ASP A 69 7.28 2.41 13.93
CA ASP A 69 8.69 2.59 13.53
C ASP A 69 9.23 1.43 12.68
N THR A 70 8.54 0.30 12.72
CA THR A 70 8.78 -0.81 11.83
C THR A 70 8.10 -0.46 10.52
N ILE A 71 8.85 -0.01 9.51
CA ILE A 71 8.36 -0.13 8.13
C ILE A 71 8.33 -1.63 7.87
N LEU A 72 7.17 -2.18 8.19
CA LEU A 72 6.87 -3.59 8.25
C LEU A 72 7.35 -4.23 6.95
N THR A 73 8.25 -5.20 7.09
CA THR A 73 8.73 -6.06 6.01
C THR A 73 7.53 -6.56 5.21
N GLU A 74 7.73 -6.85 3.92
CA GLU A 74 6.74 -7.11 2.87
C GLU A 74 5.59 -8.10 3.20
N PHE A 75 5.61 -8.73 4.37
CA PHE A 75 4.67 -9.76 4.84
C PHE A 75 3.93 -9.42 6.13
N SER A 76 4.17 -8.26 6.74
CA SER A 76 3.73 -8.05 8.11
C SER A 76 2.25 -7.70 8.25
N HIS A 77 1.59 -7.19 7.21
CA HIS A 77 0.14 -6.95 7.24
C HIS A 77 -0.47 -7.23 5.88
N CYS A 78 -1.14 -8.37 5.82
CA CYS A 78 -2.02 -8.73 4.73
C CYS A 78 -3.33 -7.94 4.89
N THR A 79 -3.80 -7.32 3.81
CA THR A 79 -5.19 -6.85 3.66
C THR A 79 -6.18 -7.97 3.99
N GLU A 80 -7.45 -7.65 4.26
CA GLU A 80 -8.46 -8.66 4.57
C GLU A 80 -8.51 -9.76 3.48
N ASP A 81 -8.48 -9.36 2.20
CA ASP A 81 -8.45 -10.27 1.06
C ASP A 81 -7.16 -11.11 1.00
N GLU A 82 -6.00 -10.52 1.33
CA GLU A 82 -4.73 -11.27 1.41
C GLU A 82 -4.70 -12.24 2.60
N GLN A 83 -5.33 -11.88 3.73
CA GLN A 83 -5.47 -12.77 4.89
C GLN A 83 -6.40 -13.94 4.57
N GLU A 84 -7.54 -13.67 3.92
CA GLU A 84 -8.46 -14.69 3.45
C GLU A 84 -7.74 -15.64 2.48
N LEU A 85 -7.05 -15.09 1.47
CA LEU A 85 -6.27 -15.87 0.52
C LEU A 85 -5.21 -16.73 1.22
N LEU A 86 -4.48 -16.19 2.18
CA LEU A 86 -3.44 -16.92 2.92
C LEU A 86 -4.04 -18.00 3.82
N ASN A 87 -5.16 -17.73 4.49
CA ASN A 87 -5.83 -18.71 5.34
C ASN A 87 -6.36 -19.87 4.51
N THR A 88 -7.07 -19.59 3.42
CA THR A 88 -7.53 -20.61 2.48
C THR A 88 -6.35 -21.36 1.87
N TYR A 89 -5.28 -20.67 1.45
CA TYR A 89 -4.10 -21.30 0.89
C TYR A 89 -3.41 -22.24 1.89
N ARG A 90 -3.37 -21.91 3.19
CA ARG A 90 -2.74 -22.76 4.22
C ARG A 90 -3.45 -24.10 4.37
N GLU A 91 -4.76 -24.14 4.24
CA GLU A 91 -5.60 -25.35 4.35
C GLU A 91 -5.43 -26.31 3.16
N LEU A 92 -4.93 -25.83 2.02
CA LEU A 92 -4.77 -26.65 0.81
C LEU A 92 -3.66 -27.71 0.92
N ASN A 93 -3.85 -28.81 0.20
CA ASN A 93 -2.82 -29.84 0.02
C ASN A 93 -1.71 -29.37 -0.94
N LYS A 94 -0.61 -30.13 -1.01
CA LYS A 94 0.57 -29.77 -1.82
C LYS A 94 0.28 -29.63 -3.32
N LYS A 95 -0.67 -30.42 -3.86
CA LYS A 95 -1.03 -30.38 -5.29
C LYS A 95 -1.80 -29.11 -5.60
N ASP A 96 -2.77 -28.77 -4.76
CA ASP A 96 -3.66 -27.61 -4.96
C ASP A 96 -2.92 -26.29 -4.73
N LYS A 97 -1.99 -26.26 -3.76
CA LYS A 97 -1.06 -25.13 -3.57
C LYS A 97 -0.26 -24.83 -4.84
N LYS A 98 0.30 -25.85 -5.49
CA LYS A 98 1.04 -25.70 -6.75
C LYS A 98 0.13 -25.21 -7.88
N MET A 99 -1.10 -25.72 -7.94
CA MET A 99 -2.07 -25.29 -8.95
C MET A 99 -2.42 -23.82 -8.79
N ILE A 100 -2.84 -23.39 -7.59
CA ILE A 100 -3.15 -21.98 -7.28
C ILE A 100 -1.97 -21.08 -7.63
N LEU A 101 -0.75 -21.41 -7.20
CA LEU A 101 0.44 -20.61 -7.54
C LEU A 101 0.68 -20.49 -9.05
N SER A 102 0.48 -21.57 -9.80
CA SER A 102 0.66 -21.54 -11.27
C SER A 102 -0.39 -20.69 -11.97
N VAL A 103 -1.63 -20.74 -11.49
CA VAL A 103 -2.74 -19.95 -12.00
C VAL A 103 -2.52 -18.47 -11.66
N SER A 104 -2.21 -18.14 -10.40
CA SER A 104 -1.91 -16.77 -9.97
C SER A 104 -0.77 -16.14 -10.78
N LYS A 105 0.31 -16.91 -11.06
CA LYS A 105 1.42 -16.43 -11.92
C LYS A 105 0.97 -16.13 -13.34
N ARG A 106 0.20 -17.03 -13.95
CA ARG A 106 -0.35 -16.82 -15.31
C ARG A 106 -1.23 -15.58 -15.42
N PHE A 107 -1.96 -15.23 -14.36
CA PHE A 107 -2.76 -14.01 -14.34
C PHE A 107 -1.93 -12.76 -14.09
N ALA A 108 -0.83 -12.86 -13.33
CA ALA A 108 0.06 -11.73 -13.05
C ALA A 108 0.99 -11.37 -14.23
N GLU A 109 1.26 -12.30 -15.14
CA GLU A 109 2.10 -12.12 -16.33
C GLU A 109 1.34 -11.57 -17.56
N ARG A 110 0.04 -11.26 -17.40
CA ARG A 110 -0.81 -10.62 -18.43
C ARG A 110 -0.95 -9.13 -18.16
#